data_AF-A0A067CK96-F1
#
_entry.id   AF-A0A067CK96-F1
#
_cell.length_a   1.000
_cell.length_b   1.000
_cell.length_c   1.000
_cell.angle_alpha   90.00
_cell.angle_beta   90.00
_cell.angle_gamma   90.00
#
_symmetry.space_group_name_H-M   'P 1'
#
loop_
_entity.id
_entity.type
_entity.pdbx_description
1 polymer ?
#
loop_
_entity_poly.entity_id
_entity_poly.type
_entity_poly.pdbx_seq_one_letter_code
_entity_poly.pdbx_strand_id
1 'polypeptide(L)'
;MRKATARGSRLARKPTKSYEVADDKHKQLLGLGGNENAHLDPDDEDYMRSVVEKLEQDLARRQESYVRRERQYQVRIEELEKLLTEAKAKKVSSASHEDTMSSLRQVHKNILGSIAQVQERTGKILQEQEKDLLRAFRARLYSVQEELETEKNKTDDGASAWIDKSKQLETEVEWTKEMADRLDRLNQSLTRENQRLKTQFSMQENDREFLVRQLVSVKKDNVRLRKELTDALNENSRLKEEGPLGDEMPAIKRGTSVKSDKSKASGAGSLPSMAPPRASSAGGLTPNVPEVDNRYKEIIKRLKRVLEVERRNLRQVRSAYTADLQTHTELSMFLKQCVEDVKAQITDPSAIRHLEPMHVLGTTLSGADRQRVIEVLLSQERVLSLLYAKAFPLPTTPIVPHDDVTKEDIRDIFHDAPVPAMHPLSEHSAESVQDDDDVDDR
;
A
#
# COMPACT_ATOMS: atom_id res chain seq x y z
N MET A 1 67.50 27.92 20.34
CA MET A 1 68.93 27.82 20.77
C MET A 1 69.75 27.19 19.65
N ARG A 2 70.45 28.00 18.84
CA ARG A 2 71.55 27.53 17.98
C ARG A 2 72.62 28.62 17.99
N LYS A 3 73.75 28.33 18.64
CA LYS A 3 74.88 29.24 18.83
C LYS A 3 75.94 28.78 17.83
N ALA A 4 76.10 29.53 16.72
CA ALA A 4 77.12 29.27 15.72
C ALA A 4 78.21 30.33 15.80
N THR A 5 79.43 29.82 15.79
CA THR A 5 80.75 30.44 15.92
C THR A 5 81.10 31.35 14.75
N ALA A 6 81.81 32.46 15.01
CA ALA A 6 82.74 33.04 14.04
C ALA A 6 83.91 33.73 14.75
N ARG A 7 85.10 33.14 14.57
CA ARG A 7 86.42 33.64 14.98
C ARG A 7 86.81 34.85 14.14
N GLY A 8 87.11 35.98 14.78
CA GLY A 8 87.82 37.10 14.16
C GLY A 8 89.29 37.06 14.57
N SER A 9 90.19 36.82 13.61
CA SER A 9 91.64 36.93 13.79
C SER A 9 92.03 38.41 13.88
N ARG A 10 92.50 38.82 15.05
CA ARG A 10 93.13 40.14 15.25
C ARG A 10 94.56 40.09 14.71
N LEU A 11 94.82 40.76 13.60
CA LEU A 11 96.18 41.06 13.15
C LEU A 11 96.75 42.21 14.00
N ALA A 12 97.92 41.95 14.59
CA ALA A 12 98.65 42.88 15.43
C ALA A 12 99.24 44.04 14.61
N ARG A 13 98.78 45.27 14.90
CA ARG A 13 99.45 46.51 14.47
C ARG A 13 100.66 46.74 15.38
N LYS A 14 101.88 46.69 14.84
CA LYS A 14 103.09 47.21 15.49
C LYS A 14 103.07 48.75 15.41
N PRO A 15 103.30 49.48 16.51
CA PRO A 15 103.44 50.93 16.47
C PRO A 15 104.87 51.30 16.07
N THR A 16 105.05 51.97 14.93
CA THR A 16 106.28 52.70 14.60
C THR A 16 106.26 54.04 15.33
N LYS A 17 106.91 54.08 16.49
CA LYS A 17 107.13 55.30 17.29
C LYS A 17 108.58 55.71 17.10
N SER A 18 108.84 56.56 16.11
CA SER A 18 110.15 57.16 15.86
C SER A 18 109.97 58.47 15.13
N TYR A 19 109.70 59.55 15.86
CA TYR A 19 110.08 60.93 15.53
C TYR A 19 109.55 61.85 16.65
N GLU A 20 110.26 61.88 17.76
CA GLU A 20 110.19 62.92 18.79
C GLU A 20 111.51 62.79 19.56
N VAL A 21 112.11 63.91 19.97
CA VAL A 21 113.46 64.04 20.56
C VAL A 21 114.60 64.18 19.53
N ALA A 22 114.54 65.24 18.71
CA ALA A 22 115.72 65.79 18.05
C ALA A 22 115.75 67.34 18.01
N ASP A 23 114.93 68.02 18.83
CA ASP A 23 114.77 69.48 18.78
C ASP A 23 115.30 70.26 20.01
N ASP A 24 115.88 69.61 21.02
CA ASP A 24 116.20 70.27 22.31
C ASP A 24 117.69 70.47 22.64
N LYS A 25 118.61 70.40 21.65
CA LYS A 25 120.04 70.75 21.89
C LYS A 25 120.65 71.78 20.93
N HIS A 26 119.86 72.38 20.04
CA HIS A 26 120.35 73.38 19.09
C HIS A 26 119.93 74.83 19.40
N LYS A 27 119.74 75.12 20.70
CA LYS A 27 119.27 76.42 21.19
C LYS A 27 120.06 76.92 22.41
N GLN A 28 121.39 76.76 22.38
CA GLN A 28 122.29 77.25 23.42
C GLN A 28 123.63 77.78 22.86
N LEU A 29 123.62 78.34 21.65
CA LEU A 29 124.87 78.86 21.04
C LEU A 29 124.70 80.09 20.14
N LEU A 30 123.70 80.94 20.37
CA LEU A 30 123.66 82.26 19.73
C LEU A 30 123.03 83.30 20.68
N GLY A 31 123.91 83.96 21.42
CA GLY A 31 123.60 85.13 22.22
C GLY A 31 124.88 85.63 22.90
N LEU A 32 125.33 86.83 22.53
CA LEU A 32 126.54 87.56 22.94
C LEU A 32 127.79 87.12 22.16
N GLY A 33 128.52 87.98 21.47
CA GLY A 33 128.54 89.44 21.37
C GLY A 33 129.88 89.82 20.74
N GLY A 34 129.89 90.90 19.96
CA GLY A 34 130.94 91.24 19.00
C GLY A 34 132.39 91.22 19.51
N ASN A 35 133.29 90.90 18.60
CA ASN A 35 134.54 91.64 18.49
C ASN A 35 134.95 91.71 17.02
N GLU A 36 135.19 92.93 16.56
CA GLU A 36 135.47 93.28 15.17
C GLU A 36 136.88 92.83 14.74
N ASN A 37 137.04 92.69 13.42
CA ASN A 37 138.27 92.48 12.65
C ASN A 37 138.91 91.08 12.70
N ALA A 38 138.53 90.25 11.73
CA ALA A 38 139.44 89.28 11.12
C ALA A 38 139.21 89.26 9.60
N HIS A 39 140.22 89.73 8.87
CA HIS A 39 140.37 89.63 7.42
C HIS A 39 140.38 88.14 7.04
N LEU A 40 139.39 87.70 6.27
CA LEU A 40 139.28 86.33 5.77
C LEU A 40 140.08 86.17 4.47
N ASP A 41 140.85 85.09 4.42
CA ASP A 41 141.77 84.69 3.36
C ASP A 41 140.96 84.17 2.14
N PRO A 42 141.30 84.52 0.88
CA PRO A 42 140.52 84.16 -0.30
C PRO A 42 140.33 82.65 -0.52
N ASP A 43 141.20 81.80 0.05
CA ASP A 43 141.13 80.33 -0.09
C ASP A 43 140.04 79.69 0.79
N ASP A 44 139.60 80.34 1.87
CA ASP A 44 138.51 79.86 2.73
C ASP A 44 137.12 80.13 2.12
N GLU A 45 136.99 81.15 1.26
CA GLU A 45 135.75 81.40 0.52
C GLU A 45 135.45 80.29 -0.50
N ASP A 46 136.47 79.81 -1.22
CA ASP A 46 136.29 78.76 -2.24
C ASP A 46 136.00 77.39 -1.59
N TYR A 47 136.60 77.11 -0.43
CA TYR A 47 136.25 75.91 0.35
C TYR A 47 134.80 75.96 0.83
N MET A 48 134.35 77.09 1.40
CA MET A 48 132.97 77.28 1.83
C MET A 48 131.98 77.19 0.66
N ARG A 49 132.32 77.75 -0.51
CA ARG A 49 131.51 77.58 -1.74
C ARG A 49 131.41 76.13 -2.17
N SER A 50 132.51 75.37 -2.12
CA SER A 50 132.50 73.94 -2.46
C SER A 50 131.65 73.10 -1.49
N VAL A 51 131.65 73.46 -0.19
CA VAL A 51 130.82 72.81 0.83
C VAL A 51 129.35 73.15 0.65
N VAL A 52 129.04 74.42 0.37
CA VAL A 52 127.67 74.86 0.03
C VAL A 52 127.17 74.16 -1.21
N GLU A 53 127.96 74.09 -2.28
CA GLU A 53 127.60 73.38 -3.52
C GLU A 53 127.35 71.88 -3.27
N LYS A 54 128.19 71.24 -2.44
CA LYS A 54 128.00 69.83 -2.08
C LYS A 54 126.75 69.60 -1.23
N LEU A 55 126.42 70.53 -0.34
CA LEU A 55 125.19 70.49 0.47
C LEU A 55 123.95 70.77 -0.38
N GLU A 56 124.03 71.69 -1.34
CA GLU A 56 122.97 71.97 -2.31
C GLU A 56 122.72 70.76 -3.22
N GLN A 57 123.79 70.10 -3.69
CA GLN A 57 123.68 68.85 -4.46
C GLN A 57 123.07 67.72 -3.61
N ASP A 58 123.42 67.60 -2.32
CA ASP A 58 122.84 66.57 -1.44
C ASP A 58 121.37 66.87 -1.10
N LEU A 59 121.02 68.14 -0.89
CA LEU A 59 119.65 68.61 -0.70
C LEU A 59 118.80 68.34 -1.95
N ALA A 60 119.32 68.64 -3.14
CA ALA A 60 118.66 68.36 -4.40
C ALA A 60 118.43 66.85 -4.62
N ARG A 61 119.43 66.00 -4.32
CA ARG A 61 119.28 64.53 -4.37
C ARG A 61 118.22 64.02 -3.40
N ARG A 62 118.16 64.57 -2.18
CA ARG A 62 117.13 64.20 -1.20
C ARG A 62 115.75 64.63 -1.66
N GLN A 63 115.60 65.88 -2.13
CA GLN A 63 114.35 66.38 -2.69
C GLN A 63 113.89 65.51 -3.87
N GLU A 64 114.79 65.15 -4.79
CA GLU A 64 114.45 64.27 -5.91
C GLU A 64 114.02 62.86 -5.44
N SER A 65 114.68 62.32 -4.40
CA SER A 65 114.29 61.05 -3.76
C SER A 65 112.92 61.12 -3.07
N TYR A 66 112.59 62.23 -2.42
CA TYR A 66 111.26 62.46 -1.86
C TYR A 66 110.21 62.57 -2.96
N VAL A 67 110.46 63.36 -4.01
CA VAL A 67 109.55 63.50 -5.16
C VAL A 67 109.33 62.16 -5.88
N ARG A 68 110.38 61.32 -6.05
CA ARG A 68 110.21 59.97 -6.62
C ARG A 68 109.35 59.08 -5.74
N ARG A 69 109.59 59.07 -4.41
CA ARG A 69 108.76 58.28 -3.48
C ARG A 69 107.33 58.79 -3.42
N GLU A 70 107.14 60.10 -3.43
CA GLU A 70 105.82 60.74 -3.46
C GLU A 70 105.05 60.37 -4.72
N ARG A 71 105.69 60.43 -5.90
CA ARG A 71 105.10 59.95 -7.16
C ARG A 71 104.76 58.47 -7.11
N GLN A 72 105.64 57.64 -6.54
CA GLN A 72 105.35 56.21 -6.37
C GLN A 72 104.16 55.97 -5.43
N TYR A 73 104.04 56.72 -4.34
CA TYR A 73 102.90 56.64 -3.44
C TYR A 73 101.62 57.16 -4.10
N GLN A 74 101.69 58.24 -4.88
CA GLN A 74 100.55 58.76 -5.65
C GLN A 74 100.05 57.72 -6.65
N VAL A 75 100.94 57.14 -7.45
CA VAL A 75 100.58 56.05 -8.38
C VAL A 75 99.95 54.87 -7.62
N ARG A 76 100.50 54.51 -6.46
CA ARG A 76 99.95 53.41 -5.67
C ARG A 76 98.58 53.74 -5.07
N ILE A 77 98.35 55.00 -4.67
CA ILE A 77 97.05 55.48 -4.20
C ILE A 77 96.05 55.42 -5.34
N GLU A 78 96.39 55.93 -6.54
CA GLU A 78 95.54 55.87 -7.73
C GLU A 78 95.18 54.43 -8.11
N GLU A 79 96.15 53.51 -8.08
CA GLU A 79 95.90 52.08 -8.31
C GLU A 79 94.94 51.49 -7.27
N LEU A 80 95.14 51.79 -5.98
CA LEU A 80 94.30 51.28 -4.90
C LEU A 80 92.89 51.87 -4.97
N GLU A 81 92.75 53.15 -5.31
CA GLU A 81 91.47 53.81 -5.54
C GLU A 81 90.74 53.19 -6.73
N LYS A 82 91.44 52.94 -7.84
CA LYS A 82 90.89 52.23 -9.00
C LYS A 82 90.38 50.85 -8.61
N LEU A 83 91.18 50.04 -7.91
CA LEU A 83 90.75 48.74 -7.40
C LEU A 83 89.54 48.84 -6.46
N LEU A 84 89.46 49.90 -5.64
CA LEU A 84 88.32 50.14 -4.75
C LEU A 84 87.05 50.50 -5.53
N THR A 85 87.18 51.31 -6.59
CA THR A 85 86.05 51.64 -7.49
C THR A 85 85.56 50.41 -8.25
N GLU A 86 86.47 49.58 -8.78
CA GLU A 86 86.14 48.32 -9.45
C GLU A 86 85.48 47.33 -8.48
N ALA A 87 85.96 47.23 -7.24
CA ALA A 87 85.35 46.41 -6.20
C ALA A 87 83.95 46.93 -5.79
N LYS A 88 83.76 48.24 -5.71
CA LYS A 88 82.44 48.86 -5.46
C LYS A 88 81.47 48.60 -6.61
N ALA A 89 81.91 48.74 -7.86
CA ALA A 89 81.09 48.43 -9.03
C ALA A 89 80.67 46.95 -9.06
N LYS A 90 81.60 46.03 -8.77
CA LYS A 90 81.28 44.59 -8.60
C LYS A 90 80.30 44.34 -7.45
N LYS A 91 80.41 45.08 -6.34
CA LYS A 91 79.47 44.98 -5.21
C LYS A 91 78.06 45.49 -5.55
N VAL A 92 77.94 46.50 -6.40
CA VAL A 92 76.63 46.96 -6.91
C VAL A 92 76.00 45.91 -7.83
N SER A 93 76.80 45.24 -8.67
CA SER A 93 76.34 44.08 -9.45
C SER A 93 75.91 42.90 -8.56
N SER A 94 76.66 42.61 -7.48
CA SER A 94 76.26 41.56 -6.53
C SER A 94 75.00 41.92 -5.75
N ALA A 95 74.77 43.21 -5.46
CA ALA A 95 73.54 43.69 -4.83
C ALA A 95 72.30 43.44 -5.72
N SER A 96 72.41 43.70 -7.03
CA SER A 96 71.35 43.36 -7.99
C SER A 96 71.08 41.85 -8.04
N HIS A 97 72.12 41.02 -7.95
CA HIS A 97 71.92 39.57 -7.87
C HIS A 97 71.23 39.15 -6.56
N GLU A 98 71.57 39.79 -5.43
CA GLU A 98 70.91 39.57 -4.14
C GLU A 98 69.42 39.95 -4.19
N ASP A 99 69.07 41.05 -4.87
CA ASP A 99 67.67 41.46 -5.08
C ASP A 99 66.90 40.44 -5.93
N THR A 100 67.51 39.92 -7.00
CA THR A 100 66.92 38.84 -7.80
C THR A 100 66.73 37.56 -6.99
N MET A 101 67.71 37.20 -6.15
CA MET A 101 67.63 36.02 -5.27
C MET A 101 66.59 36.22 -4.17
N SER A 102 66.45 37.44 -3.64
CA SER A 102 65.40 37.80 -2.67
C SER A 102 64.02 37.69 -3.30
N SER A 103 63.84 38.24 -4.50
CA SER A 103 62.60 38.10 -5.28
C SER A 103 62.27 36.64 -5.58
N LEU A 104 63.26 35.83 -6.00
CA LEU A 104 63.08 34.41 -6.25
C LEU A 104 62.64 33.65 -4.98
N ARG A 105 63.25 33.95 -3.82
CA ARG A 105 62.82 33.38 -2.53
C ARG A 105 61.41 33.81 -2.17
N GLN A 106 61.03 35.05 -2.45
CA GLN A 106 59.68 35.54 -2.20
C GLN A 106 58.64 34.86 -3.11
N VAL A 107 58.94 34.71 -4.40
CA VAL A 107 58.07 33.96 -5.34
C VAL A 107 57.95 32.51 -4.91
N HIS A 108 59.06 31.85 -4.54
CA HIS A 108 59.02 30.48 -4.04
C HIS A 108 58.20 30.36 -2.75
N LYS A 109 58.31 31.32 -1.82
CA LYS A 109 57.48 31.39 -0.61
C LYS A 109 56.00 31.54 -0.96
N ASN A 110 55.68 32.36 -1.95
CA ASN A 110 54.30 32.53 -2.43
C ASN A 110 53.78 31.23 -3.08
N ILE A 111 54.59 30.55 -3.90
CA ILE A 111 54.24 29.26 -4.51
C ILE A 111 53.96 28.21 -3.43
N LEU A 112 54.83 28.09 -2.42
CA LEU A 112 54.61 27.18 -1.29
C LEU A 112 53.33 27.52 -0.52
N GLY A 113 53.03 28.81 -0.33
CA GLY A 113 51.78 29.27 0.26
C GLY A 113 50.55 28.86 -0.56
N SER A 114 50.60 29.06 -1.88
CA SER A 114 49.54 28.64 -2.80
C SER A 114 49.36 27.12 -2.81
N ILE A 115 50.45 26.34 -2.80
CA ILE A 115 50.40 24.87 -2.71
C ILE A 115 49.74 24.43 -1.41
N ALA A 116 50.10 25.03 -0.28
CA ALA A 116 49.48 24.72 1.01
C ALA A 116 47.97 25.02 1.00
N GLN A 117 47.55 26.14 0.41
CA GLN A 117 46.13 26.48 0.26
C GLN A 117 45.38 25.51 -0.66
N VAL A 118 45.98 25.08 -1.76
CA VAL A 118 45.39 24.08 -2.66
C VAL A 118 45.27 22.75 -1.94
N GLN A 119 46.30 22.31 -1.21
CA GLN A 119 46.27 21.09 -0.41
C GLN A 119 45.17 21.13 0.67
N GLU A 120 45.01 22.25 1.37
CA GLU A 120 43.93 22.42 2.36
C GLU A 120 42.54 22.36 1.71
N ARG A 121 42.36 23.04 0.57
CA ARG A 121 41.10 22.99 -0.19
C ARG A 121 40.80 21.58 -0.69
N THR A 122 41.79 20.89 -1.25
CA THR A 122 41.63 19.50 -1.71
C THR A 122 41.28 18.57 -0.55
N GLY A 123 41.90 18.75 0.62
CA GLY A 123 41.56 17.99 1.83
C GLY A 123 40.12 18.21 2.28
N LYS A 124 39.64 19.46 2.26
CA LYS A 124 38.23 19.80 2.57
C LYS A 124 37.26 19.17 1.57
N ILE A 125 37.53 19.27 0.27
CA ILE A 125 36.70 18.68 -0.77
C ILE A 125 36.62 17.16 -0.60
N LEU A 126 37.73 16.49 -0.29
CA LEU A 126 37.73 15.04 -0.05
C LEU A 126 36.85 14.65 1.15
N GLN A 127 36.94 15.40 2.25
CA GLN A 127 36.11 15.16 3.45
C GLN A 127 34.62 15.41 3.17
N GLU A 128 34.29 16.44 2.39
CA GLU A 128 32.92 16.71 1.97
C GLU A 128 32.37 15.59 1.08
N GLN A 129 33.16 15.12 0.10
CA GLN A 129 32.80 13.99 -0.75
C GLN A 129 32.59 12.71 0.05
N GLU A 130 33.45 12.42 1.04
CA GLU A 130 33.27 11.28 1.94
C GLU A 130 31.96 11.40 2.74
N LYS A 131 31.67 12.58 3.28
CA LYS A 131 30.43 12.85 4.02
C LYS A 131 29.19 12.69 3.14
N ASP A 132 29.24 13.16 1.90
CA ASP A 132 28.14 13.03 0.95
C ASP A 132 27.94 11.58 0.50
N LEU A 133 29.02 10.83 0.28
CA LEU A 133 28.97 9.40 0.00
C LEU A 133 28.33 8.64 1.17
N LEU A 134 28.72 8.94 2.41
CA LEU A 134 28.11 8.35 3.60
C LEU A 134 26.64 8.71 3.75
N ARG A 135 26.25 9.95 3.41
CA ARG A 135 24.84 10.37 3.41
C ARG A 135 24.04 9.58 2.36
N ALA A 136 24.58 9.44 1.15
CA ALA A 136 23.94 8.66 0.09
C ALA A 136 23.80 7.18 0.46
N PHE A 137 24.84 6.59 1.06
CA PHE A 137 24.78 5.21 1.56
C PHE A 137 23.72 5.04 2.65
N ARG A 138 23.65 5.96 3.62
CA ARG A 138 22.61 5.93 4.67
C ARG A 138 21.21 6.06 4.09
N ALA A 139 21.01 6.99 3.15
CA ALA A 139 19.72 7.16 2.48
C ALA A 139 19.30 5.88 1.74
N ARG A 140 20.24 5.22 1.05
CA ARG A 140 19.98 3.95 0.37
C ARG A 140 19.70 2.81 1.35
N LEU A 141 20.40 2.74 2.48
CA LEU A 141 20.12 1.75 3.53
C LEU A 141 18.72 1.93 4.11
N TYR A 142 18.30 3.17 4.39
CA TYR A 142 16.94 3.44 4.85
C TYR A 142 15.89 3.08 3.79
N SER A 143 16.10 3.42 2.52
CA SER A 143 15.21 3.02 1.42
C SER A 143 15.06 1.51 1.34
N VAL A 144 16.17 0.76 1.39
CA VAL A 144 16.15 -0.71 1.35
C VAL A 144 15.47 -1.30 2.59
N GLN A 145 15.69 -0.72 3.77
CA GLN A 145 15.03 -1.16 5.00
C GLN A 145 13.52 -0.90 4.95
N GLU A 146 13.09 0.26 4.46
CA GLU A 146 11.68 0.60 4.26
C GLU A 146 11.03 -0.31 3.21
N GLU A 147 11.70 -0.58 2.09
CA GLU A 147 11.25 -1.56 1.10
C GLU A 147 11.04 -2.95 1.73
N LEU A 148 11.99 -3.41 2.54
CA LEU A 148 11.93 -4.73 3.19
C LEU A 148 10.82 -4.80 4.26
N GLU A 149 10.61 -3.73 5.03
CA GLU A 149 9.49 -3.61 5.97
C GLU A 149 8.14 -3.60 5.22
N THR A 150 8.01 -2.81 4.15
CA THR A 150 6.77 -2.78 3.37
C THR A 150 6.48 -4.11 2.67
N GLU A 151 7.51 -4.83 2.20
CA GLU A 151 7.35 -6.14 1.58
C GLU A 151 6.96 -7.21 2.60
N LYS A 152 7.54 -7.18 3.81
CA LYS A 152 7.11 -8.02 4.93
C LYS A 152 5.65 -7.77 5.31
N ASN A 153 5.24 -6.51 5.44
CA ASN A 153 3.85 -6.16 5.76
C ASN A 153 2.87 -6.63 4.67
N LYS A 154 3.24 -6.53 3.38
CA LYS A 154 2.41 -7.06 2.28
C LYS A 154 2.27 -8.58 2.32
N THR A 155 3.32 -9.31 2.69
CA THR A 155 3.22 -10.77 2.82
C THR A 155 2.31 -11.19 3.97
N ASP A 156 2.34 -10.45 5.08
CA ASP A 156 1.46 -10.69 6.22
C ASP A 156 -0.01 -10.33 5.91
N ASP A 157 -0.24 -9.23 5.17
CA ASP A 157 -1.58 -8.85 4.71
C ASP A 157 -2.23 -9.92 3.82
N GLY A 158 -1.43 -10.56 2.96
CA GLY A 158 -1.91 -11.66 2.13
C GLY A 158 -2.37 -12.87 2.97
N ALA A 159 -1.59 -13.26 3.97
CA ALA A 159 -1.95 -14.34 4.89
C ALA A 159 -3.20 -13.99 5.71
N SER A 160 -3.29 -12.77 6.24
CA SER A 160 -4.46 -12.30 7.00
C SER A 160 -5.74 -12.33 6.15
N ALA A 161 -5.68 -11.84 4.90
CA ALA A 161 -6.83 -11.84 4.01
C ALA A 161 -7.33 -13.27 3.68
N TRP A 162 -6.41 -14.24 3.52
CA TRP A 162 -6.77 -15.64 3.32
C TRP A 162 -7.39 -16.27 4.57
N ILE A 163 -6.89 -15.94 5.76
CA ILE A 163 -7.45 -16.40 7.04
C ILE A 163 -8.87 -15.86 7.22
N ASP A 164 -9.09 -14.57 7.00
CA ASP A 164 -10.41 -13.95 7.11
C ASP A 164 -11.41 -14.54 6.12
N LYS A 165 -10.97 -14.77 4.87
CA LYS A 165 -11.79 -15.43 3.85
C LYS A 165 -12.13 -16.87 4.25
N SER A 166 -11.18 -17.63 4.81
CA SER A 166 -11.43 -18.98 5.31
C SER A 166 -12.50 -18.96 6.41
N LYS A 167 -12.34 -18.07 7.38
CA LYS A 167 -13.28 -17.90 8.49
C LYS A 167 -14.68 -17.51 8.00
N GLN A 168 -14.77 -16.61 7.02
CA GLN A 168 -16.06 -16.24 6.42
C GLN A 168 -16.73 -17.46 5.76
N LEU A 169 -15.99 -18.21 4.93
CA LEU A 169 -16.52 -19.41 4.27
C LEU A 169 -16.97 -20.47 5.28
N GLU A 170 -16.24 -20.65 6.38
CA GLU A 170 -16.65 -21.54 7.47
C GLU A 170 -17.99 -21.11 8.08
N THR A 171 -18.19 -19.81 8.35
CA THR A 171 -19.46 -19.30 8.87
C THR A 171 -20.61 -19.47 7.88
N GLU A 172 -20.37 -19.27 6.58
CA GLU A 172 -21.39 -19.45 5.53
C GLU A 172 -21.77 -20.93 5.37
N VAL A 173 -20.80 -21.84 5.47
CA VAL A 173 -21.03 -23.29 5.45
C VAL A 173 -21.88 -23.71 6.65
N GLU A 174 -21.55 -23.25 7.84
CA GLU A 174 -22.30 -23.61 9.05
C GLU A 174 -23.73 -23.09 9.00
N TRP A 175 -23.92 -21.83 8.58
CA TRP A 175 -25.25 -21.26 8.38
C TRP A 175 -26.08 -22.04 7.35
N THR A 176 -25.45 -22.48 6.25
CA THR A 176 -26.13 -23.26 5.21
C THR A 176 -26.53 -24.64 5.72
N LYS A 177 -25.69 -25.31 6.53
CA LYS A 177 -26.05 -26.57 7.19
C LYS A 177 -27.23 -26.40 8.13
N GLU A 178 -27.22 -25.38 8.98
CA GLU A 178 -28.34 -25.09 9.89
C GLU A 178 -29.67 -24.88 9.13
N MET A 179 -29.63 -24.17 8.00
CA MET A 179 -30.80 -23.96 7.15
C MET A 179 -31.27 -25.28 6.52
N ALA A 180 -30.35 -26.10 6.01
CA ALA A 180 -30.66 -27.41 5.43
C ALA A 180 -31.32 -28.32 6.48
N ASP A 181 -30.75 -28.40 7.68
CA ASP A 181 -31.29 -29.19 8.80
C ASP A 181 -32.70 -28.72 9.19
N ARG A 182 -32.94 -27.41 9.21
CA ARG A 182 -34.26 -26.84 9.50
C ARG A 182 -35.27 -27.22 8.43
N LEU A 183 -34.90 -27.11 7.15
CA LEU A 183 -35.76 -27.48 6.03
C LEU A 183 -36.08 -28.99 6.04
N ASP A 184 -35.11 -29.84 6.35
CA ASP A 184 -35.31 -31.28 6.46
C ASP A 184 -36.28 -31.64 7.59
N ARG A 185 -36.16 -31.00 8.77
CA ARG A 185 -37.13 -31.19 9.87
C ARG A 185 -38.56 -30.82 9.45
N LEU A 186 -38.72 -29.70 8.74
CA LEU A 186 -40.02 -29.26 8.23
C LEU A 186 -40.57 -30.22 7.17
N ASN A 187 -39.74 -30.65 6.23
CA ASN A 187 -40.15 -31.58 5.17
C ASN A 187 -40.53 -32.95 5.73
N GLN A 188 -39.80 -33.45 6.72
CA GLN A 188 -40.16 -34.66 7.47
C GLN A 188 -41.52 -34.50 8.16
N SER A 189 -41.79 -33.36 8.81
CA SER A 189 -43.08 -33.09 9.45
C SER A 189 -44.23 -33.11 8.43
N LEU A 190 -44.08 -32.38 7.32
CA LEU A 190 -45.07 -32.34 6.25
C LEU A 190 -45.27 -33.72 5.60
N THR A 191 -44.22 -34.52 5.46
CA THR A 191 -44.31 -35.88 4.93
C THR A 191 -45.12 -36.78 5.86
N ARG A 192 -44.87 -36.72 7.18
CA ARG A 192 -45.67 -37.46 8.18
C ARG A 192 -47.14 -37.04 8.16
N GLU A 193 -47.42 -35.75 8.05
CA GLU A 193 -48.79 -35.25 7.97
C GLU A 193 -49.48 -35.68 6.67
N ASN A 194 -48.78 -35.62 5.53
CA ASN A 194 -49.30 -36.09 4.25
C ASN A 194 -49.65 -37.59 4.30
N GLN A 195 -48.76 -38.40 4.91
CA GLN A 195 -49.01 -39.83 5.14
C GLN A 195 -50.26 -40.04 5.99
N ARG A 196 -50.40 -39.30 7.10
CA ARG A 196 -51.57 -39.37 7.99
C ARG A 196 -52.86 -39.03 7.24
N LEU A 197 -52.85 -37.95 6.46
CA LEU A 197 -54.02 -37.51 5.67
C LEU A 197 -54.39 -38.55 4.61
N LYS A 198 -53.41 -39.14 3.91
CA LYS A 198 -53.65 -40.24 2.96
C LYS A 198 -54.33 -41.43 3.62
N THR A 199 -53.88 -41.85 4.80
CA THR A 199 -54.53 -42.92 5.56
C THR A 199 -55.96 -42.54 5.96
N GLN A 200 -56.20 -41.30 6.40
CA GLN A 200 -57.54 -40.83 6.74
C GLN A 200 -58.49 -40.81 5.53
N PHE A 201 -58.04 -40.31 4.38
CA PHE A 201 -58.84 -40.32 3.15
C PHE A 201 -59.16 -41.73 2.69
N SER A 202 -58.18 -42.64 2.72
CA SER A 202 -58.40 -44.04 2.36
C SER A 202 -59.43 -44.71 3.28
N MET A 203 -59.39 -44.43 4.58
CA MET A 203 -60.39 -44.93 5.53
C MET A 203 -61.79 -44.40 5.22
N GLN A 204 -61.91 -43.10 4.94
CA GLN A 204 -63.19 -42.48 4.55
C GLN A 204 -63.73 -43.04 3.23
N GLU A 205 -62.86 -43.32 2.26
CA GLU A 205 -63.25 -43.97 1.00
C GLU A 205 -63.78 -45.39 1.25
N ASN A 206 -63.11 -46.18 2.07
CA ASN A 206 -63.57 -47.53 2.46
C ASN A 206 -64.93 -47.47 3.19
N ASP A 207 -65.11 -46.52 4.11
CA ASP A 207 -66.38 -46.32 4.82
C ASP A 207 -67.50 -45.92 3.85
N ARG A 208 -67.21 -45.01 2.91
CA ARG A 208 -68.16 -44.60 1.86
C ARG A 208 -68.56 -45.79 0.99
N GLU A 209 -67.60 -46.61 0.57
CA GLU A 209 -67.87 -47.83 -0.20
C GLU A 209 -68.74 -48.82 0.58
N PHE A 210 -68.45 -49.02 1.86
CA PHE A 210 -69.22 -49.89 2.73
C PHE A 210 -70.67 -49.41 2.88
N LEU A 211 -70.89 -48.11 3.13
CA LEU A 211 -72.23 -47.52 3.20
C LEU A 211 -72.98 -47.64 1.88
N VAL A 212 -72.31 -47.45 0.75
CA VAL A 212 -72.91 -47.66 -0.58
C VAL A 212 -73.35 -49.12 -0.75
N ARG A 213 -72.51 -50.09 -0.36
CA ARG A 213 -72.86 -51.53 -0.42
C ARG A 213 -74.06 -51.84 0.47
N GLN A 214 -74.09 -51.34 1.71
CA GLN A 214 -75.24 -51.49 2.60
C GLN A 214 -76.51 -50.90 2.01
N LEU A 215 -76.43 -49.66 1.50
CA LEU A 215 -77.57 -48.99 0.88
C LEU A 215 -78.12 -49.78 -0.31
N VAL A 216 -77.25 -50.36 -1.14
CA VAL A 216 -77.66 -51.22 -2.25
C VAL A 216 -78.32 -52.51 -1.74
N SER A 217 -77.80 -53.13 -0.68
CA SER A 217 -78.43 -54.32 -0.06
C SER A 217 -79.84 -54.01 0.44
N VAL A 218 -79.99 -52.94 1.21
CA VAL A 218 -81.31 -52.51 1.73
C VAL A 218 -82.27 -52.18 0.59
N LYS A 219 -81.79 -51.54 -0.49
CA LYS A 219 -82.61 -51.30 -1.69
C LYS A 219 -83.08 -52.60 -2.33
N LYS A 220 -82.21 -53.61 -2.47
CA LYS A 220 -82.57 -54.93 -2.99
C LYS A 220 -83.62 -55.62 -2.11
N ASP A 221 -83.43 -55.61 -0.80
CA ASP A 221 -84.40 -56.17 0.16
C ASP A 221 -85.74 -55.43 0.09
N ASN A 222 -85.74 -54.10 -0.03
CA ASN A 222 -86.97 -53.32 -0.17
C ASN A 222 -87.73 -53.67 -1.46
N VAL A 223 -87.03 -53.85 -2.57
CA VAL A 223 -87.63 -54.32 -3.83
C VAL A 223 -88.21 -55.74 -3.67
N ARG A 224 -87.48 -56.66 -3.01
CA ARG A 224 -87.98 -58.00 -2.71
C ARG A 224 -89.26 -57.96 -1.88
N LEU A 225 -89.26 -57.21 -0.78
CA LEU A 225 -90.42 -57.08 0.11
C LEU A 225 -91.63 -56.44 -0.59
N ARG A 226 -91.41 -55.44 -1.48
CA ARG A 226 -92.49 -54.87 -2.29
C ARG A 226 -93.08 -55.89 -3.25
N LYS A 227 -92.24 -56.74 -3.84
CA LYS A 227 -92.68 -57.84 -4.70
C LYS A 227 -93.51 -58.85 -3.89
N GLU A 228 -92.99 -59.32 -2.77
CA GLU A 228 -93.70 -60.23 -1.84
C GLU A 228 -95.05 -59.64 -1.39
N LEU A 229 -95.10 -58.35 -1.07
CA LEU A 229 -96.33 -57.65 -0.72
C LEU A 229 -97.33 -57.63 -1.88
N THR A 230 -96.85 -57.38 -3.10
CA THR A 230 -97.68 -57.37 -4.32
C THR A 230 -98.23 -58.77 -4.61
N ASP A 231 -97.38 -59.79 -4.52
CA ASP A 231 -97.76 -61.19 -4.72
C ASP A 231 -98.81 -61.62 -3.67
N ALA A 232 -98.64 -61.24 -2.40
CA ALA A 232 -99.61 -61.51 -1.35
C ALA A 232 -100.95 -60.78 -1.54
N LEU A 233 -100.94 -59.54 -2.03
CA LEU A 233 -102.16 -58.78 -2.36
C LEU A 233 -102.93 -59.42 -3.53
N ASN A 234 -102.22 -59.88 -4.55
CA ASN A 234 -102.81 -60.60 -5.68
C ASN A 234 -103.47 -61.91 -5.22
N GLU A 235 -102.80 -62.68 -4.37
CA GLU A 235 -103.35 -63.94 -3.83
C GLU A 235 -104.58 -63.70 -2.95
N ASN A 236 -104.58 -62.67 -2.10
CA ASN A 236 -105.76 -62.29 -1.29
C ASN A 236 -106.92 -61.84 -2.19
N SER A 237 -106.63 -61.17 -3.31
CA SER A 237 -107.66 -60.79 -4.29
C SER A 237 -108.26 -62.00 -5.00
N ARG A 238 -107.46 -63.01 -5.37
CA ARG A 238 -107.94 -64.29 -5.92
C ARG A 238 -108.81 -65.04 -4.92
N LEU A 239 -108.40 -65.13 -3.66
CA LEU A 239 -109.19 -65.76 -2.60
C LEU A 239 -110.52 -65.04 -2.32
N LYS A 240 -110.59 -63.72 -2.54
CA LYS A 240 -111.84 -62.96 -2.48
C LYS A 240 -112.77 -63.22 -3.67
N GLU A 241 -112.22 -63.44 -4.87
CA GLU A 241 -113.00 -63.81 -6.04
C GLU A 241 -113.53 -65.27 -5.98
N GLU A 242 -112.87 -66.15 -5.22
CA GLU A 242 -113.29 -67.55 -5.04
C GLU A 242 -114.20 -67.79 -3.80
N GLY A 243 -114.56 -66.76 -3.04
CA GLY A 243 -115.50 -66.85 -1.90
C GLY A 243 -116.97 -66.67 -2.32
N PRO A 244 -117.91 -67.57 -1.96
CA PRO A 244 -119.30 -67.48 -2.39
C PRO A 244 -120.07 -66.38 -1.64
N LEU A 245 -121.02 -65.79 -2.38
CA LEU A 245 -122.12 -64.92 -1.96
C LEU A 245 -122.82 -65.45 -0.68
N GLY A 246 -123.01 -64.57 0.31
CA GLY A 246 -123.81 -64.87 1.50
C GLY A 246 -123.91 -63.73 2.52
N ASP A 247 -124.82 -62.80 2.25
CA ASP A 247 -125.76 -62.12 3.16
C ASP A 247 -125.34 -61.09 4.25
N GLU A 248 -126.25 -60.10 4.34
CA GLU A 248 -126.51 -58.93 5.20
C GLU A 248 -125.67 -58.54 6.46
N MET A 249 -125.36 -57.22 6.52
CA MET A 249 -125.54 -56.18 7.60
C MET A 249 -125.61 -56.59 9.10
N PRO A 250 -125.29 -55.72 10.11
CA PRO A 250 -125.41 -54.25 10.12
C PRO A 250 -124.33 -53.44 10.89
N ALA A 251 -124.45 -52.11 10.83
CA ALA A 251 -123.72 -51.12 11.60
C ALA A 251 -124.01 -51.17 13.12
N ILE A 252 -122.97 -51.08 13.99
CA ILE A 252 -123.09 -50.61 15.38
C ILE A 252 -121.88 -49.74 15.79
N LYS A 253 -122.22 -48.61 16.42
CA LYS A 253 -121.40 -47.56 17.06
C LYS A 253 -120.71 -48.02 18.37
N ARG A 254 -119.79 -47.16 18.85
CA ARG A 254 -119.10 -47.10 20.17
C ARG A 254 -117.80 -47.90 20.19
N GLY A 255 -116.65 -47.33 20.55
CA GLY A 255 -116.38 -46.34 21.61
C GLY A 255 -115.51 -47.01 22.68
N THR A 256 -114.72 -46.20 23.41
CA THR A 256 -113.79 -46.54 24.51
C THR A 256 -112.38 -46.98 24.04
N SER A 257 -111.31 -46.21 24.25
CA SER A 257 -110.72 -45.72 25.51
C SER A 257 -110.44 -46.85 26.50
N VAL A 258 -109.20 -47.37 26.50
CA VAL A 258 -108.56 -47.89 27.72
C VAL A 258 -107.08 -47.50 27.69
N LYS A 259 -106.74 -46.59 28.61
CA LYS A 259 -105.43 -46.47 29.25
C LYS A 259 -105.26 -47.64 30.23
N SER A 260 -104.06 -48.20 30.31
CA SER A 260 -103.43 -48.79 31.50
C SER A 260 -102.04 -49.31 31.08
N ASP A 261 -100.98 -49.33 31.85
CA ASP A 261 -100.54 -48.74 33.13
C ASP A 261 -99.02 -48.94 33.09
N LYS A 262 -98.18 -47.91 33.14
CA LYS A 262 -97.52 -47.40 34.36
C LYS A 262 -97.27 -48.45 35.44
N SER A 263 -96.08 -49.06 35.42
CA SER A 263 -95.38 -49.48 36.63
C SER A 263 -94.11 -48.65 36.79
N LYS A 264 -94.08 -47.90 37.89
CA LYS A 264 -93.03 -47.02 38.37
C LYS A 264 -92.35 -47.77 39.51
N ALA A 265 -91.06 -48.06 39.39
CA ALA A 265 -90.20 -48.37 40.52
C ALA A 265 -89.07 -47.34 40.56
N SER A 266 -89.00 -46.67 41.71
CA SER A 266 -88.07 -45.60 42.08
C SER A 266 -86.93 -46.15 42.93
N GLY A 267 -85.73 -45.61 42.72
CA GLY A 267 -84.57 -45.66 43.63
C GLY A 267 -83.36 -45.05 42.91
N ALA A 268 -83.10 -43.74 43.02
CA ALA A 268 -82.37 -43.04 44.08
C ALA A 268 -80.85 -42.89 43.75
N GLY A 269 -80.36 -41.64 43.75
CA GLY A 269 -78.94 -41.25 43.57
C GLY A 269 -78.74 -40.25 42.42
N SER A 270 -78.97 -38.94 42.55
CA SER A 270 -78.22 -37.87 43.25
C SER A 270 -77.07 -37.24 42.42
N LEU A 271 -77.18 -35.91 42.25
CA LEU A 271 -76.17 -34.87 41.86
C LEU A 271 -75.85 -34.63 40.36
N PRO A 272 -75.40 -33.41 39.96
CA PRO A 272 -76.15 -32.15 40.04
C PRO A 272 -76.09 -31.31 38.74
N SER A 273 -76.93 -30.28 38.74
CA SER A 273 -77.03 -29.17 37.78
C SER A 273 -75.84 -28.21 37.83
N MET A 274 -75.38 -27.73 36.66
CA MET A 274 -74.95 -26.35 36.39
C MET A 274 -74.77 -26.18 34.85
N ALA A 275 -75.38 -25.13 34.29
CA ALA A 275 -75.24 -24.67 32.90
C ALA A 275 -74.13 -23.60 32.79
N PRO A 276 -73.85 -22.90 31.66
CA PRO A 276 -73.82 -23.23 30.22
C PRO A 276 -72.39 -22.88 29.62
N PRO A 277 -72.06 -22.64 28.31
CA PRO A 277 -72.77 -21.80 27.34
C PRO A 277 -72.97 -22.40 25.92
N ARG A 278 -73.87 -21.72 25.21
CA ARG A 278 -74.14 -21.77 23.78
C ARG A 278 -72.88 -21.58 22.91
N ALA A 279 -72.76 -22.43 21.89
CA ALA A 279 -72.31 -22.10 20.53
C ALA A 279 -72.93 -23.17 19.60
N SER A 280 -74.04 -22.91 18.90
CA SER A 280 -74.05 -22.31 17.56
C SER A 280 -72.99 -22.92 16.62
N SER A 281 -73.36 -23.99 15.89
CA SER A 281 -73.35 -24.00 14.40
C SER A 281 -73.40 -25.44 13.85
N ALA A 282 -74.60 -25.95 13.61
CA ALA A 282 -74.84 -27.01 12.64
C ALA A 282 -76.02 -26.53 11.78
N GLY A 283 -75.72 -26.08 10.56
CA GLY A 283 -76.72 -25.61 9.60
C GLY A 283 -76.15 -24.60 8.62
N GLY A 284 -75.67 -25.07 7.47
CA GLY A 284 -75.22 -24.20 6.38
C GLY A 284 -74.21 -24.86 5.43
N LEU A 285 -74.63 -25.87 4.67
CA LEU A 285 -73.88 -26.43 3.54
C LEU A 285 -73.98 -25.52 2.31
N THR A 286 -73.59 -24.27 2.48
CA THR A 286 -73.19 -23.39 1.38
C THR A 286 -71.77 -22.97 1.71
N PRO A 287 -70.76 -23.24 0.85
CA PRO A 287 -69.43 -22.70 1.08
C PRO A 287 -69.60 -21.20 1.31
N ASN A 288 -69.10 -20.71 2.44
CA ASN A 288 -69.19 -19.32 2.82
C ASN A 288 -68.44 -18.53 1.72
N VAL A 289 -69.17 -18.06 0.71
CA VAL A 289 -68.69 -17.30 -0.45
C VAL A 289 -67.61 -16.28 -0.08
N PRO A 290 -67.71 -15.51 1.03
CA PRO A 290 -66.66 -14.57 1.41
C PRO A 290 -65.29 -15.20 1.76
N GLU A 291 -65.25 -16.44 2.27
CA GLU A 291 -63.99 -17.09 2.69
C GLU A 291 -63.23 -17.67 1.49
N VAL A 292 -63.97 -18.22 0.54
CA VAL A 292 -63.46 -18.64 -0.77
C VAL A 292 -62.98 -17.42 -1.57
N ASP A 293 -63.72 -16.31 -1.54
CA ASP A 293 -63.33 -15.05 -2.16
C ASP A 293 -62.06 -14.46 -1.55
N ASN A 294 -61.87 -14.58 -0.24
CA ASN A 294 -60.64 -14.11 0.42
C ASN A 294 -59.43 -14.96 0.03
N ARG A 295 -59.55 -16.29 -0.04
CA ARG A 295 -58.49 -17.16 -0.57
C ARG A 295 -58.15 -16.82 -2.03
N TYR A 296 -59.15 -16.59 -2.87
CA TYR A 296 -58.90 -16.16 -4.25
C TYR A 296 -58.22 -14.79 -4.32
N LYS A 297 -58.60 -13.83 -3.48
CA LYS A 297 -57.91 -12.52 -3.40
C LYS A 297 -56.45 -12.66 -2.99
N GLU A 298 -56.13 -13.54 -2.05
CA GLU A 298 -54.76 -13.83 -1.62
C GLU A 298 -53.94 -14.51 -2.72
N ILE A 299 -54.52 -15.51 -3.39
CA ILE A 299 -53.90 -16.18 -4.54
C ILE A 299 -53.63 -15.16 -5.65
N ILE A 300 -54.60 -14.31 -5.98
CA ILE A 300 -54.44 -13.23 -6.97
C ILE A 300 -53.34 -12.26 -6.53
N LYS A 301 -53.27 -11.88 -5.26
CA LYS A 301 -52.21 -11.00 -4.72
C LYS A 301 -50.83 -11.66 -4.86
N ARG A 302 -50.72 -12.96 -4.54
CA ARG A 302 -49.48 -13.73 -4.69
C ARG A 302 -49.06 -13.84 -6.16
N LEU A 303 -49.98 -14.20 -7.04
CA LEU A 303 -49.71 -14.29 -8.49
C LEU A 303 -49.29 -12.94 -9.07
N LYS A 304 -49.91 -11.84 -8.65
CA LYS A 304 -49.50 -10.48 -9.05
C LYS A 304 -48.07 -10.15 -8.59
N ARG A 305 -47.68 -10.53 -7.37
CA ARG A 305 -46.30 -10.34 -6.90
C ARG A 305 -45.31 -11.15 -7.73
N VAL A 306 -45.60 -12.43 -7.98
CA VAL A 306 -44.73 -13.30 -8.80
C VAL A 306 -44.58 -12.73 -10.21
N LEU A 307 -45.67 -12.27 -10.82
CA LEU A 307 -45.66 -11.67 -12.15
C LEU A 307 -44.87 -10.36 -12.19
N GLU A 308 -44.92 -9.54 -11.14
CA GLU A 308 -44.10 -8.32 -11.05
C GLU A 308 -42.61 -8.64 -10.85
N VAL A 309 -42.28 -9.67 -10.06
CA VAL A 309 -40.92 -10.17 -9.91
C VAL A 309 -40.39 -10.70 -11.25
N GLU A 310 -41.17 -11.49 -11.98
CA GLU A 310 -40.79 -11.98 -13.31
C GLU A 310 -40.60 -10.84 -14.31
N ARG A 311 -41.47 -9.82 -14.31
CA ARG A 311 -41.30 -8.60 -15.13
C ARG A 311 -40.04 -7.83 -14.77
N ARG A 312 -39.69 -7.74 -13.48
CA ARG A 312 -38.44 -7.10 -13.03
C ARG A 312 -37.22 -7.92 -13.47
N ASN A 313 -37.26 -9.23 -13.28
CA ASN A 313 -36.18 -10.13 -13.70
C ASN A 313 -35.97 -10.07 -15.21
N LEU A 314 -37.06 -10.06 -16.00
CA LEU A 314 -37.00 -9.96 -17.46
C LEU A 314 -36.43 -8.60 -17.92
N ARG A 315 -36.76 -7.50 -17.24
CA ARG A 315 -36.11 -6.19 -17.48
C ARG A 315 -34.61 -6.23 -17.16
N GLN A 316 -34.23 -6.87 -16.06
CA GLN A 316 -32.83 -7.01 -15.65
C GLN A 316 -32.01 -7.84 -16.66
N VAL A 317 -32.53 -8.99 -17.10
CA VAL A 317 -31.90 -9.84 -18.12
C VAL A 317 -31.73 -9.08 -19.43
N ARG A 318 -32.75 -8.33 -19.88
CA ARG A 318 -32.65 -7.50 -21.10
C ARG A 318 -31.61 -6.40 -20.98
N SER A 319 -31.53 -5.75 -19.81
CA SER A 319 -30.51 -4.73 -19.53
C SER A 319 -29.10 -5.33 -19.53
N ALA A 320 -28.92 -6.48 -18.87
CA ALA A 320 -27.64 -7.18 -18.80
C ALA A 320 -27.18 -7.64 -20.19
N TYR A 321 -28.09 -8.20 -21.00
CA TYR A 321 -27.78 -8.60 -22.38
C TYR A 321 -27.37 -7.41 -23.27
N THR A 322 -28.03 -6.26 -23.09
CA THR A 322 -27.71 -5.04 -23.84
C THR A 322 -26.34 -4.49 -23.44
N ALA A 323 -26.02 -4.50 -22.15
CA ALA A 323 -24.71 -4.11 -21.63
C ALA A 323 -23.61 -5.05 -22.14
N ASP A 324 -23.86 -6.36 -22.13
CA ASP A 324 -22.91 -7.36 -22.65
C ASP A 324 -22.61 -7.13 -24.13
N LEU A 325 -23.65 -6.89 -24.93
CA LEU A 325 -23.50 -6.57 -26.35
C LEU A 325 -22.66 -5.31 -26.57
N GLN A 326 -22.87 -4.25 -25.77
CA GLN A 326 -22.05 -3.04 -25.81
C GLN A 326 -20.57 -3.33 -25.50
N THR A 327 -20.28 -4.08 -24.44
CA THR A 327 -18.89 -4.45 -24.11
C THR A 327 -18.22 -5.28 -25.20
N HIS A 328 -18.95 -6.21 -25.82
CA HIS A 328 -18.45 -7.00 -26.94
C HIS A 328 -18.18 -6.14 -28.18
N THR A 329 -19.03 -5.13 -28.45
CA THR A 329 -18.77 -4.17 -29.53
C THR A 329 -17.55 -3.31 -29.27
N GLU A 330 -17.33 -2.85 -28.03
CA GLU A 330 -16.13 -2.10 -27.65
C GLU A 330 -14.85 -2.93 -27.84
N LEU A 331 -14.82 -4.17 -27.34
CA LEU A 331 -13.66 -5.05 -27.51
C LEU A 331 -13.38 -5.37 -28.99
N SER A 332 -14.43 -5.58 -29.78
CA SER A 332 -14.30 -5.78 -31.23
C SER A 332 -13.74 -4.55 -31.93
N MET A 333 -14.14 -3.34 -31.52
CA MET A 333 -13.57 -2.10 -32.04
C MET A 333 -12.10 -1.94 -31.68
N PHE A 334 -11.69 -2.22 -30.43
CA PHE A 334 -10.29 -2.16 -30.04
C PHE A 334 -9.43 -3.16 -30.83
N LEU A 335 -9.91 -4.40 -31.02
CA LEU A 335 -9.22 -5.39 -31.83
C LEU A 335 -9.03 -4.92 -33.28
N LYS A 336 -10.06 -4.33 -33.90
CA LYS A 336 -9.97 -3.77 -35.25
C LYS A 336 -8.96 -2.62 -35.30
N GLN A 337 -9.00 -1.71 -34.34
CA GLN A 337 -8.06 -0.60 -34.25
C GLN A 337 -6.61 -1.07 -34.13
N CYS A 338 -6.33 -2.02 -33.23
CA CYS A 338 -4.96 -2.56 -33.08
C CYS A 338 -4.48 -3.30 -34.34
N VAL A 339 -5.37 -4.00 -35.04
CA VAL A 339 -5.04 -4.61 -36.34
C VAL A 339 -4.77 -3.55 -37.41
N GLU A 340 -5.52 -2.45 -37.43
CA GLU A 340 -5.30 -1.32 -38.34
C GLU A 340 -4.00 -0.57 -38.03
N ASP A 341 -3.67 -0.34 -36.76
CA ASP A 341 -2.44 0.31 -36.32
C ASP A 341 -1.21 -0.53 -36.70
N VAL A 342 -1.24 -1.84 -36.49
CA VAL A 342 -0.15 -2.74 -36.89
C VAL A 342 -0.06 -2.83 -38.41
N LYS A 343 -1.17 -2.84 -39.14
CA LYS A 343 -1.15 -2.74 -40.61
C LYS A 343 -0.55 -1.42 -41.09
N ALA A 344 -0.90 -0.29 -40.47
CA ALA A 344 -0.34 1.02 -40.82
C ALA A 344 1.18 1.04 -40.61
N GLN A 345 1.67 0.45 -39.52
CA GLN A 345 3.10 0.29 -39.24
C GLN A 345 3.82 -0.67 -40.20
N ILE A 346 3.14 -1.70 -40.71
CA ILE A 346 3.68 -2.62 -41.72
C ILE A 346 3.71 -1.95 -43.11
N THR A 347 2.75 -1.07 -43.39
CA THR A 347 2.65 -0.38 -44.69
C THR A 347 3.61 0.81 -44.78
N ASP A 348 4.15 1.29 -43.65
CA ASP A 348 5.21 2.29 -43.61
C ASP A 348 6.53 1.67 -44.17
N PRO A 349 7.08 2.15 -45.30
CA PRO A 349 8.09 1.41 -46.10
C PRO A 349 9.48 1.30 -45.45
N SER A 350 9.63 1.74 -44.22
CA SER A 350 10.93 1.91 -43.55
C SER A 350 11.46 0.62 -42.92
N ALA A 351 10.63 -0.43 -42.77
CA ALA A 351 10.95 -1.67 -42.05
C ALA A 351 10.78 -2.96 -42.89
N ILE A 352 11.59 -3.08 -43.96
CA ILE A 352 12.33 -4.29 -44.40
C ILE A 352 11.56 -5.61 -44.75
N ARG A 353 11.80 -6.02 -46.01
CA ARG A 353 12.09 -7.37 -46.56
C ARG A 353 11.78 -8.63 -45.72
N HIS A 354 11.23 -9.62 -46.44
CA HIS A 354 11.29 -11.08 -46.21
C HIS A 354 10.38 -11.69 -45.11
N LEU A 355 9.21 -12.22 -45.51
CA LEU A 355 8.90 -13.67 -45.65
C LEU A 355 7.38 -13.89 -45.78
N GLU A 356 7.05 -15.00 -46.44
CA GLU A 356 5.74 -15.40 -46.99
C GLU A 356 4.52 -15.27 -46.05
N PRO A 357 3.34 -14.92 -46.58
CA PRO A 357 2.13 -14.69 -45.80
C PRO A 357 1.22 -15.93 -45.71
N MET A 358 0.94 -16.42 -44.50
CA MET A 358 -0.10 -17.42 -44.27
C MET A 358 -1.45 -16.76 -43.90
N HIS A 359 -2.51 -17.17 -44.58
CA HIS A 359 -3.83 -16.53 -44.55
C HIS A 359 -4.70 -16.96 -43.36
N VAL A 360 -5.14 -16.01 -42.53
CA VAL A 360 -6.29 -16.16 -41.62
C VAL A 360 -7.10 -14.86 -41.66
N LEU A 361 -8.42 -14.94 -41.89
CA LEU A 361 -9.39 -13.82 -41.86
C LEU A 361 -9.14 -12.69 -42.88
N GLY A 362 -8.69 -13.01 -44.10
CA GLY A 362 -8.63 -12.05 -45.22
C GLY A 362 -7.53 -10.98 -45.08
N THR A 363 -6.64 -11.10 -44.09
CA THR A 363 -5.48 -10.23 -43.91
C THR A 363 -4.27 -11.08 -43.58
N THR A 364 -3.23 -10.99 -44.39
CA THR A 364 -2.02 -11.79 -44.24
C THR A 364 -1.12 -11.20 -43.16
N LEU A 365 -1.38 -11.54 -41.90
CA LEU A 365 -0.53 -11.18 -40.77
C LEU A 365 0.44 -12.32 -40.47
N SER A 366 1.75 -12.02 -40.45
CA SER A 366 2.78 -12.95 -40.00
C SER A 366 2.58 -13.33 -38.53
N GLY A 367 3.18 -14.44 -38.09
CA GLY A 367 3.22 -14.81 -36.67
C GLY A 367 3.80 -13.69 -35.79
N ALA A 368 4.79 -12.96 -36.31
CA ALA A 368 5.37 -11.79 -35.65
C ALA A 368 4.39 -10.61 -35.56
N ASP A 369 3.51 -10.43 -36.55
CA ASP A 369 2.52 -9.34 -36.56
C ASP A 369 1.40 -9.63 -35.57
N ARG A 370 0.98 -10.91 -35.46
CA ARG A 370 0.02 -11.34 -34.43
C ARG A 370 0.55 -11.08 -33.03
N GLN A 371 1.83 -11.38 -32.79
CA GLN A 371 2.46 -11.10 -31.50
C GLN A 371 2.47 -9.59 -31.18
N ARG A 372 2.79 -8.74 -32.17
CA ARG A 372 2.74 -7.29 -32.01
C ARG A 372 1.31 -6.75 -31.78
N VAL A 373 0.30 -7.28 -32.46
CA VAL A 373 -1.11 -6.93 -32.21
C VAL A 373 -1.50 -7.29 -30.77
N ILE A 374 -1.08 -8.46 -30.28
CA ILE A 374 -1.33 -8.88 -28.90
C ILE A 374 -0.61 -7.95 -27.91
N GLU A 375 0.65 -7.59 -28.16
CA GLU A 375 1.39 -6.65 -27.32
C GLU A 375 0.74 -5.27 -27.27
N VAL A 376 0.29 -4.74 -28.42
CA VAL A 376 -0.43 -3.45 -28.48
C VAL A 376 -1.79 -3.53 -27.78
N LEU A 377 -2.54 -4.63 -27.95
CA LEU A 377 -3.81 -4.84 -27.25
C LEU A 377 -3.61 -4.93 -25.73
N LEU A 378 -2.60 -5.65 -25.27
CA LEU A 378 -2.28 -5.79 -23.86
C LEU A 378 -1.64 -4.52 -23.28
N SER A 379 -1.08 -3.64 -24.11
CA SER A 379 -0.60 -2.32 -23.66
C SER A 379 -1.72 -1.34 -23.34
N GLN A 380 -2.94 -1.58 -23.82
CA GLN A 380 -4.11 -0.75 -23.52
C GLN A 380 -4.74 -1.19 -22.19
N GLU A 381 -4.55 -0.39 -21.13
CA GLU A 381 -5.12 -0.61 -19.80
C GLU A 381 -6.65 -0.85 -19.83
N ARG A 382 -7.36 -0.19 -20.74
CA ARG A 382 -8.80 -0.36 -20.93
C ARG A 382 -9.18 -1.74 -21.48
N VAL A 383 -8.37 -2.33 -22.36
CA VAL A 383 -8.57 -3.69 -22.89
C VAL A 383 -8.25 -4.72 -21.80
N LEU A 384 -7.16 -4.50 -21.05
CA LEU A 384 -6.85 -5.32 -19.88
C LEU A 384 -7.98 -5.30 -18.87
N SER A 385 -8.58 -4.13 -18.61
CA SER A 385 -9.72 -3.99 -17.68
C SER A 385 -10.95 -4.76 -18.15
N LEU A 386 -11.29 -4.67 -19.45
CA LEU A 386 -12.42 -5.42 -20.04
C LEU A 386 -12.18 -6.93 -20.04
N LEU A 387 -10.95 -7.37 -20.34
CA LEU A 387 -10.58 -8.79 -20.32
C LEU A 387 -10.52 -9.34 -18.90
N TYR A 388 -9.97 -8.58 -17.95
CA TYR A 388 -9.85 -8.99 -16.55
C TYR A 388 -11.24 -9.08 -15.90
N ALA A 389 -12.13 -8.13 -16.17
CA ALA A 389 -13.53 -8.18 -15.71
C ALA A 389 -14.30 -9.42 -16.23
N LYS A 390 -13.88 -9.99 -17.36
CA LYS A 390 -14.48 -11.21 -17.94
C LYS A 390 -13.77 -12.51 -17.53
N ALA A 391 -12.45 -12.50 -17.44
CA ALA A 391 -11.64 -13.65 -17.05
C ALA A 391 -11.74 -13.93 -15.54
N PHE A 392 -11.88 -12.86 -14.76
CA PHE A 392 -12.12 -12.89 -13.33
C PHE A 392 -13.34 -12.02 -13.07
N PRO A 393 -14.56 -12.55 -13.28
CA PRO A 393 -15.74 -11.90 -12.76
C PRO A 393 -15.50 -11.78 -11.27
N LEU A 394 -15.15 -10.57 -10.80
CA LEU A 394 -15.31 -10.26 -9.40
C LEU A 394 -16.74 -10.71 -9.08
N PRO A 395 -16.98 -11.42 -7.97
CA PRO A 395 -18.34 -11.56 -7.50
C PRO A 395 -18.78 -10.12 -7.25
N THR A 396 -19.40 -9.49 -8.25
CA THR A 396 -20.46 -8.57 -8.03
C THR A 396 -21.38 -9.42 -7.20
N THR A 397 -21.29 -9.25 -5.88
CA THR A 397 -22.39 -9.51 -4.99
C THR A 397 -23.60 -9.10 -5.81
N PRO A 398 -24.50 -10.04 -6.15
CA PRO A 398 -25.75 -9.61 -6.68
C PRO A 398 -26.21 -8.61 -5.62
N ILE A 399 -26.28 -7.34 -6.00
CA ILE A 399 -27.19 -6.41 -5.34
C ILE A 399 -28.55 -7.00 -5.73
N VAL A 400 -28.89 -8.11 -5.09
CA VAL A 400 -30.19 -8.30 -4.49
C VAL A 400 -30.33 -7.00 -3.71
N PRO A 401 -31.20 -6.07 -4.15
CA PRO A 401 -31.54 -4.94 -3.31
C PRO A 401 -31.96 -5.56 -2.00
N HIS A 402 -31.15 -5.35 -0.97
CA HIS A 402 -31.44 -5.75 0.39
C HIS A 402 -32.49 -4.77 0.95
N ASP A 403 -33.54 -4.52 0.17
CA ASP A 403 -34.69 -3.73 0.56
C ASP A 403 -35.80 -4.72 0.95
N ASP A 404 -35.93 -4.84 2.26
CA ASP A 404 -37.14 -5.15 3.03
C ASP A 404 -37.81 -6.49 2.76
N VAL A 405 -37.10 -7.54 3.16
CA VAL A 405 -37.73 -8.49 4.06
C VAL A 405 -36.93 -8.44 5.36
N THR A 406 -37.34 -7.56 6.26
CA THR A 406 -36.71 -7.43 7.57
C THR A 406 -36.87 -8.75 8.34
N LYS A 407 -36.01 -8.97 9.33
CA LYS A 407 -36.11 -10.14 10.21
C LYS A 407 -37.46 -10.15 10.95
N GLU A 408 -38.12 -8.99 11.06
CA GLU A 408 -39.51 -8.82 11.50
C GLU A 408 -40.54 -9.34 10.47
N ASP A 409 -40.41 -9.07 9.16
CA ASP A 409 -41.37 -9.52 8.14
C ASP A 409 -41.44 -11.05 7.98
N ILE A 410 -40.32 -11.76 8.17
CA ILE A 410 -40.30 -13.24 8.21
C ILE A 410 -40.87 -13.78 9.53
N ARG A 411 -40.74 -13.01 10.62
CA ARG A 411 -41.29 -13.38 11.92
C ARG A 411 -42.83 -13.27 11.92
N ASP A 412 -43.38 -12.28 11.24
CA ASP A 412 -44.83 -12.07 11.11
C ASP A 412 -45.51 -13.08 10.17
N ILE A 413 -44.79 -13.64 9.19
CA ILE A 413 -45.32 -14.70 8.31
C ILE A 413 -45.48 -16.05 9.04
N PHE A 414 -44.76 -16.28 10.15
CA PHE A 414 -44.73 -17.56 10.87
C PHE A 414 -45.32 -17.52 12.29
N HIS A 415 -45.85 -16.38 12.76
CA HIS A 415 -46.39 -16.21 14.12
C HIS A 415 -47.90 -15.90 14.18
N ASP A 416 -48.70 -16.39 13.24
CA ASP A 416 -50.16 -16.37 13.37
C ASP A 416 -50.72 -17.71 13.92
N ALA A 417 -50.13 -18.18 15.03
CA ALA A 417 -50.67 -19.27 15.82
C ALA A 417 -50.76 -18.82 17.29
N PRO A 418 -51.96 -18.82 17.91
CA PRO A 418 -52.10 -18.38 19.29
C PRO A 418 -51.43 -19.38 20.22
N VAL A 419 -50.30 -18.99 20.81
CA VAL A 419 -49.65 -19.74 21.88
C VAL A 419 -50.37 -19.41 23.20
N PRO A 420 -50.85 -20.41 23.97
CA PRO A 420 -51.49 -20.17 25.24
C PRO A 420 -50.46 -19.71 26.28
N ALA A 421 -50.81 -18.66 27.02
CA ALA A 421 -49.99 -18.07 28.07
C ALA A 421 -49.61 -19.10 29.15
N MET A 422 -48.31 -19.35 29.31
CA MET A 422 -47.74 -20.04 30.47
C MET A 422 -47.04 -19.00 31.35
N HIS A 423 -47.44 -19.00 32.62
CA HIS A 423 -46.93 -18.13 33.70
C HIS A 423 -45.42 -18.33 33.97
N PRO A 424 -44.74 -17.32 34.53
CA PRO A 424 -43.33 -17.39 34.85
C PRO A 424 -43.10 -18.14 36.16
N LEU A 425 -42.15 -19.08 36.16
CA LEU A 425 -41.59 -19.66 37.37
C LEU A 425 -40.10 -19.31 37.46
N SER A 426 -39.82 -18.50 38.49
CA SER A 426 -38.65 -18.44 39.38
C SER A 426 -37.22 -18.65 38.83
N GLU A 427 -36.46 -17.57 38.99
CA GLU A 427 -35.02 -17.43 39.24
C GLU A 427 -34.33 -18.60 39.99
N HIS A 428 -33.11 -18.91 39.52
CA HIS A 428 -31.89 -19.43 40.20
C HIS A 428 -31.03 -20.07 39.09
N SER A 429 -29.74 -19.85 38.87
CA SER A 429 -28.66 -19.27 39.65
C SER A 429 -27.58 -18.74 38.70
N ALA A 430 -26.88 -17.70 39.14
CA ALA A 430 -25.61 -17.28 38.58
C ALA A 430 -24.52 -18.29 38.95
N GLU A 431 -23.69 -18.69 37.99
CA GLU A 431 -22.40 -19.30 38.27
C GLU A 431 -21.35 -18.66 37.36
N SER A 432 -20.57 -17.80 38.00
CA SER A 432 -19.31 -17.23 37.55
C SER A 432 -18.29 -18.33 37.30
N VAL A 433 -17.70 -18.38 36.11
CA VAL A 433 -16.44 -19.09 35.88
C VAL A 433 -15.39 -18.07 35.49
N GLN A 434 -14.32 -18.17 36.26
CA GLN A 434 -13.25 -17.23 36.50
C GLN A 434 -12.17 -17.34 35.41
N ASP A 435 -11.54 -16.20 35.17
CA ASP A 435 -10.29 -16.05 34.43
C ASP A 435 -9.20 -17.00 34.98
N ASP A 436 -8.49 -17.68 34.09
CA ASP A 436 -7.13 -18.15 34.34
C ASP A 436 -6.26 -17.69 33.15
N ASP A 437 -5.58 -16.57 33.40
CA ASP A 437 -4.34 -16.16 32.75
C ASP A 437 -3.27 -17.19 33.09
N ASP A 438 -2.70 -17.87 32.09
CA ASP A 438 -1.39 -18.50 32.25
C ASP A 438 -0.44 -18.01 31.15
N VAL A 439 0.49 -17.19 31.63
CA VAL A 439 1.75 -16.75 31.06
C VAL A 439 2.67 -17.96 30.96
N ASP A 440 3.26 -18.22 29.79
CA ASP A 440 4.55 -18.91 29.76
C ASP A 440 5.42 -18.38 28.61
N ASP A 441 6.38 -17.56 29.03
CA ASP A 441 7.59 -17.16 28.32
C ASP A 441 8.59 -18.34 28.35
N ARG A 442 9.05 -18.78 27.18
CA ARG A 442 10.39 -19.37 27.00
C ARG A 442 10.85 -19.43 25.55
#